data_AF-A0A3N5G5D3-F1
#
_entry.id   AF-A0A3N5G5D3-F1
#
_cell.length_a   1.000
_cell.length_b   1.000
_cell.length_c   1.000
_cell.angle_alpha   90.00
_cell.angle_beta   90.00
_cell.angle_gamma   90.00
#
_symmetry.space_group_name_H-M   'P 1'
#
loop_
_entity.id
_entity.type
_entity.pdbx_description
1 polymer ?
#
loop_
_entity_poly.entity_id
_entity_poly.type
_entity_poly.pdbx_seq_one_letter_code
_entity_poly.pdbx_strand_id
1 'polypeptide(L)'
;MRLESLESGHETLRKVEMGFMNLLGLPPLDIVRTFLYRPDFFGKPFVALVNGVLRGDTSSWTVTERELLATFVSSRNQCVF
;
A
#
# COMPACT_ATOMS: atom_id res chain seq x y z
N MET A 1 -3.42 -13.66 -2.74
CA MET A 1 -3.07 -14.51 -1.58
C MET A 1 -3.23 -13.65 -0.34
N ARG A 2 -4.11 -14.02 0.60
CA ARG A 2 -4.37 -13.24 1.81
C ARG A 2 -3.45 -13.78 2.92
N LEU A 3 -2.61 -12.93 3.50
CA LEU A 3 -1.65 -13.33 4.52
C LEU A 3 -2.28 -13.23 5.90
N GLU A 4 -2.37 -14.34 6.63
CA GLU A 4 -2.93 -14.39 8.00
C GLU A 4 -2.17 -13.47 8.98
N SER A 5 -0.87 -13.26 8.76
CA SER A 5 -0.05 -12.35 9.55
C SER A 5 -0.56 -10.90 9.52
N LEU A 6 -1.20 -10.49 8.42
CA LEU A 6 -1.80 -9.17 8.26
C LEU A 6 -3.16 -9.02 8.95
N GLU A 7 -3.72 -10.09 9.50
CA GLU A 7 -4.97 -10.03 10.26
C GLU A 7 -4.71 -9.79 11.75
N SER A 8 -3.68 -10.43 12.31
CA SER A 8 -3.47 -10.48 13.77
C SER A 8 -2.12 -9.95 14.25
N GLY A 9 -1.10 -9.89 13.39
CA GLY A 9 0.28 -9.65 13.81
C GLY A 9 0.69 -8.18 13.95
N HIS A 10 -0.28 -7.25 13.96
CA HIS A 10 -0.05 -5.82 14.14
C HIS A 10 0.31 -5.44 15.58
N GLU A 11 1.12 -4.39 15.73
CA GLU A 11 1.33 -3.72 17.01
C GLU A 11 0.00 -3.16 17.56
N THR A 12 -0.14 -3.13 18.88
CA THR A 12 -1.40 -2.74 19.56
C THR A 12 -1.88 -1.35 19.13
N LEU A 13 -0.96 -0.39 18.96
CA LEU A 13 -1.30 0.95 18.49
C LEU A 13 -1.95 0.92 17.08
N ARG A 14 -1.41 0.10 16.17
CA ARG A 14 -1.92 -0.04 14.79
C ARG A 14 -3.26 -0.74 14.74
N LYS A 15 -3.52 -1.67 15.66
CA LYS A 15 -4.85 -2.28 15.83
C LYS A 15 -5.91 -1.24 16.23
N VAL A 16 -5.56 -0.31 17.12
CA VAL A 16 -6.46 0.78 17.54
C VAL A 16 -6.75 1.72 16.36
N GLU A 17 -5.73 2.15 15.61
CA GLU A 17 -5.91 2.99 14.41
C GLU A 17 -6.86 2.35 13.40
N MET A 18 -6.65 1.06 13.08
CA MET A 18 -7.55 0.33 12.18
C MET A 18 -8.96 0.15 12.76
N GLY A 19 -9.07 -0.04 14.08
CA GLY A 19 -10.37 -0.07 14.77
C GLY A 19 -11.15 1.23 14.60
N PHE A 20 -10.48 2.38 14.69
CA PHE A 20 -11.08 3.69 14.45
C PHE A 20 -11.51 3.88 12.99
N MET A 21 -10.69 3.45 12.03
CA MET A 21 -11.04 3.47 10.60
C MET A 21 -12.31 2.64 10.30
N ASN A 22 -12.42 1.45 10.90
CA ASN A 22 -13.62 0.61 10.77
C ASN A 22 -14.86 1.31 11.37
N LEU A 23 -14.73 1.98 12.52
CA LEU A 23 -15.83 2.70 13.15
C LEU A 23 -16.34 3.87 12.28
N LEU A 24 -15.43 4.52 11.55
CA LEU A 24 -15.77 5.57 10.57
C LEU A 24 -16.35 5.03 9.26
N GLY A 25 -16.55 3.71 9.12
CA GLY A 25 -17.06 3.09 7.89
C GLY A 25 -16.05 3.04 6.74
N LEU A 26 -14.77 3.24 7.04
CA LEU A 26 -13.66 3.26 6.09
C LEU A 26 -12.68 2.11 6.40
N PRO A 27 -13.09 0.84 6.24
CA PRO A 27 -12.23 -0.28 6.59
C PRO A 27 -10.92 -0.21 5.78
N PRO A 28 -9.76 -0.44 6.43
CA PRO A 28 -8.47 -0.36 5.75
C PRO A 28 -8.38 -1.43 4.66
N LEU A 29 -8.06 -0.99 3.43
CA LEU A 29 -7.71 -1.85 2.31
C LEU A 29 -6.54 -2.79 2.70
N ASP A 30 -6.45 -3.96 2.05
CA ASP A 30 -5.41 -4.95 2.36
C ASP A 30 -3.98 -4.39 2.20
N ILE A 31 -3.77 -3.42 1.30
CA ILE A 31 -2.48 -2.73 1.12
C ILE A 31 -2.15 -1.83 2.31
N VAL A 32 -3.15 -1.16 2.88
CA VAL A 32 -2.98 -0.32 4.09
C VAL A 32 -2.60 -1.19 5.27
N ARG A 33 -3.24 -2.36 5.43
CA ARG A 33 -2.84 -3.35 6.44
C ARG A 33 -1.39 -3.79 6.23
N THR A 34 -0.97 -4.03 4.99
CA THR A 34 0.41 -4.40 4.67
C THR A 34 1.41 -3.34 5.11
N PHE A 35 1.11 -2.05 4.87
CA PHE A 35 1.98 -0.95 5.30
C PHE A 35 2.03 -0.77 6.82
N LEU A 36 0.93 -1.04 7.53
CA LEU A 36 0.85 -0.91 8.99
C LEU A 36 1.47 -2.08 9.76
N TYR A 37 1.72 -3.23 9.11
CA TYR A 37 2.26 -4.42 9.77
C TYR A 37 3.68 -4.21 10.34
N ARG A 38 4.56 -3.58 9.56
CA ARG A 38 5.92 -3.21 9.96
C ARG A 38 6.26 -1.83 9.38
N PRO A 39 5.72 -0.75 9.97
CA PRO A 39 5.70 0.55 9.34
C PRO A 39 7.11 1.12 9.14
N ASP A 40 8.04 0.92 10.09
CA ASP A 40 9.38 1.49 9.99
C ASP A 40 10.33 0.66 9.12
N PHE A 41 10.12 -0.66 9.05
CA PHE A 41 10.94 -1.55 8.22
C PHE A 41 10.47 -1.58 6.76
N PHE A 42 9.16 -1.69 6.52
CA PHE A 42 8.59 -1.86 5.19
C PHE A 42 7.68 -0.71 4.79
N GLY A 43 6.69 -0.35 5.60
CA GLY A 43 5.60 0.57 5.21
C GLY A 43 6.07 1.94 4.74
N LYS A 44 6.70 2.71 5.62
CA LYS A 44 7.18 4.08 5.32
C LYS A 44 8.23 4.08 4.21
N PRO A 45 9.29 3.23 4.23
CA PRO A 45 10.27 3.21 3.15
C PRO A 45 9.66 2.86 1.79
N PHE A 46 8.77 1.86 1.74
CA PHE A 46 8.13 1.43 0.50
C PHE A 46 7.18 2.50 -0.06
N VAL A 47 6.35 3.11 0.79
CA VAL A 47 5.45 4.19 0.37
C VAL A 47 6.23 5.40 -0.13
N ALA A 48 7.33 5.77 0.54
CA ALA A 48 8.20 6.86 0.08
C ALA A 48 8.79 6.57 -1.30
N LEU A 49 9.28 5.34 -1.51
CA LEU A 49 9.81 4.90 -2.80
C LEU A 49 8.73 4.97 -3.91
N VAL A 50 7.57 4.34 -3.68
CA VAL A 50 6.50 4.26 -4.68
C VAL A 50 5.94 5.64 -5.01
N ASN A 51 5.72 6.50 -4.00
CA ASN A 51 5.31 7.88 -4.24
C ASN A 51 6.37 8.67 -5.00
N GLY A 52 7.66 8.52 -4.66
CA GLY A 52 8.74 9.14 -5.41
C GLY A 52 8.73 8.74 -6.88
N VAL A 53 8.53 7.46 -7.17
CA VAL A 53 8.51 6.93 -8.54
C VAL A 53 7.24 7.31 -9.29
N LEU A 54 6.05 7.19 -8.70
CA LEU A 54 4.76 7.36 -9.38
C LEU A 54 4.23 8.79 -9.36
N ARG A 55 4.65 9.61 -8.40
CA ARG A 55 4.14 10.96 -8.16
C ARG A 55 5.22 12.02 -8.10
N GLY A 56 6.48 11.66 -7.91
CA GLY A 56 7.59 12.61 -7.86
C GLY A 56 7.80 13.34 -9.18
N ASP A 57 8.34 14.56 -9.08
CA ASP A 57 8.52 15.50 -10.18
C ASP A 57 9.79 15.26 -11.02
N THR A 58 10.63 14.32 -10.60
CA THR A 58 11.95 14.06 -11.21
C THR A 58 11.90 13.16 -12.45
N SER A 59 10.73 12.63 -12.79
CA SER A 59 10.53 11.76 -13.95
C SER A 59 10.15 12.58 -15.18
N SER A 60 10.74 12.26 -16.33
CA SER A 60 10.30 12.82 -17.62
C SER A 60 8.94 12.27 -18.08
N TRP A 61 8.44 11.23 -17.41
CA TRP A 61 7.16 10.58 -17.70
C TRP A 61 6.05 11.24 -16.89
N THR A 62 4.94 11.52 -17.54
CA THR A 62 3.72 11.98 -16.89
C THR A 62 3.22 10.95 -15.86
N VAL A 63 2.38 11.39 -14.93
CA VAL A 63 1.72 10.47 -13.98
C VAL A 63 0.94 9.39 -14.73
N THR A 64 0.22 9.76 -15.79
CA THR A 64 -0.57 8.83 -16.61
C THR A 64 0.29 7.77 -17.29
N GLU A 65 1.44 8.14 -17.86
CA GLU A 65 2.32 7.15 -18.51
C GLU A 65 2.92 6.16 -17.50
N ARG A 66 3.25 6.64 -16.29
CA ARG A 66 3.72 5.78 -15.20
C ARG A 66 2.63 4.80 -14.74
N GLU A 67 1.38 5.26 -14.64
CA GLU A 67 0.24 4.41 -14.32
C GLU A 67 -0.08 3.41 -15.45
N LEU A 68 0.09 3.79 -16.71
CA LEU A 68 -0.07 2.88 -17.85
C LEU A 68 0.95 1.74 -17.79
N LEU A 69 2.21 2.05 -17.50
CA LEU A 69 3.24 1.04 -17.27
C LEU A 69 2.89 0.12 -16.11
N ALA A 70 2.50 0.69 -14.96
CA ALA A 70 2.10 -0.08 -13.79
C ALA A 70 0.94 -1.04 -14.12
N THR A 71 -0.08 -0.55 -14.82
CA THR A 71 -1.25 -1.33 -15.25
C THR A 71 -0.85 -2.46 -16.21
N PHE A 72 0.00 -2.16 -17.20
CA PHE A 72 0.50 -3.15 -18.15
C PHE A 72 1.27 -4.26 -17.42
N VAL A 73 2.23 -3.91 -16.56
CA VAL A 73 3.03 -4.88 -15.81
C VAL A 73 2.16 -5.71 -14.87
N SER A 74 1.23 -5.10 -14.14
CA SER A 74 0.27 -5.81 -13.29
C SER A 74 -0.58 -6.80 -14.08
N SER A 75 -1.08 -6.40 -15.26
CA SER A 75 -1.81 -7.30 -16.16
C SER A 75 -0.94 -8.47 -16.63
N ARG A 76 0.31 -8.23 -17.04
CA ARG A 76 1.24 -9.30 -17.43
C ARG A 76 1.55 -10.27 -16.30
N ASN A 77 1.60 -9.78 -15.06
CA ASN A 77 1.82 -10.58 -13.86
C ASN A 77 0.54 -11.18 -13.27
N GLN A 78 -0.62 -10.95 -13.89
CA GLN A 78 -1.93 -11.37 -13.35
C GLN A 78 -2.13 -10.90 -11.89
N CYS A 79 -1.67 -9.68 -11.60
CA CYS A 79 -1.83 -9.06 -10.29
C CYS A 79 -3.25 -8.52 -10.17
N VAL A 80 -4.11 -9.22 -9.42
CA VAL A 80 -5.54 -8.91 -9.24
C VAL A 80 -5.84 -7.99 -8.05
N PHE A 81 -4.80 -7.37 -7.50
CA PHE A 81 -4.94 -6.45 -6.37
C PHE A 81 -5.61 -5.14 -6.79
#